data_AF-A0AA95HJC0-F1
#
_entry.id   AF-A0AA95HJC0-F1
#
_cell.length_a   1.000
_cell.length_b   1.000
_cell.length_c   1.000
_cell.angle_alpha   90.00
_cell.angle_beta   90.00
_cell.angle_gamma   90.00
#
_symmetry.space_group_name_H-M   'P 1'
#
loop_
_entity.id
_entity.type
_entity.pdbx_description
1 polymer ?
#
loop_
_entity_poly.entity_id
_entity_poly.type
_entity_poly.pdbx_seq_one_letter_code
_entity_poly.pdbx_strand_id
1 'polypeptide(L)' 'MIGDNVVLAVGAIVIGNVNIGDNVFVGAGTVVTKDVADGAVVVGNPARVINHIGAEKVAYYNQRY' A
#
# COMPACT_ATOMS: atom_id res chain seq x y z
N MET A 1 7.82 -7.76 -7.19
CA MET A 1 7.95 -8.48 -5.91
C MET A 1 7.07 -7.80 -4.86
N ILE A 2 6.53 -8.53 -3.88
CA ILE A 2 5.80 -7.94 -2.73
C ILE A 2 6.58 -8.33 -1.48
N GLY A 3 6.97 -7.34 -0.68
CA GLY A 3 7.70 -7.50 0.58
C GLY A 3 6.84 -8.03 1.72
N ASP A 4 7.43 -8.04 2.91
CA ASP A 4 6.81 -8.52 4.13
C ASP A 4 5.85 -7.49 4.74
N ASN A 5 4.81 -7.96 5.45
CA ASN A 5 3.83 -7.11 6.14
C ASN A 5 3.10 -6.09 5.24
N VAL A 6 2.94 -6.40 3.96
CA VAL A 6 2.18 -5.57 3.02
C VAL A 6 0.68 -5.82 3.17
N VAL A 7 -0.11 -4.75 3.21
CA VAL A 7 -1.57 -4.82 3.16
C VAL A 7 -2.06 -4.35 1.80
N LEU A 8 -2.72 -5.24 1.07
CA LEU A 8 -3.48 -4.91 -0.13
C LEU A 8 -4.97 -4.90 0.23
N ALA A 9 -5.56 -3.71 0.33
CA ALA A 9 -6.98 -3.58 0.63
C ALA A 9 -7.87 -3.99 -0.56
N VAL A 10 -9.17 -4.13 -0.31
CA VAL A 10 -10.12 -4.67 -1.28
C VAL A 10 -10.06 -3.93 -2.62
N GLY A 11 -9.96 -4.69 -3.71
CA GLY A 11 -9.91 -4.13 -5.06
C GLY A 11 -8.61 -3.39 -5.42
N ALA A 12 -7.56 -3.49 -4.62
CA ALA A 12 -6.23 -3.04 -5.04
C ALA A 12 -5.73 -3.85 -6.25
N ILE A 13 -5.12 -3.16 -7.20
CA ILE A 13 -4.60 -3.70 -8.45
C ILE A 13 -3.13 -3.29 -8.55
N VAL A 14 -2.24 -4.28 -8.67
CA VAL A 14 -0.80 -4.06 -8.90
C VAL A 14 -0.47 -4.57 -10.30
N ILE A 15 0.01 -3.69 -11.18
CA ILE A 15 0.24 -4.04 -12.59
C ILE A 15 1.67 -3.76 -13.05
N GLY A 16 2.19 -4.72 -13.83
CA GLY A 16 3.52 -4.63 -14.43
C GLY A 16 4.63 -5.16 -13.54
N ASN A 17 5.88 -4.83 -13.90
CA ASN A 17 7.06 -5.19 -13.15
C ASN A 17 7.29 -4.17 -12.02
N VAL A 18 6.48 -4.27 -10.97
CA VAL A 18 6.51 -3.37 -9.82
C VAL A 18 7.06 -4.10 -8.58
N ASN A 19 7.88 -3.40 -7.81
CA ASN A 19 8.33 -3.80 -6.49
C ASN A 19 7.56 -3.04 -5.42
N ILE A 20 6.91 -3.77 -4.52
CA ILE A 20 6.31 -3.23 -3.31
C ILE A 20 7.21 -3.63 -2.15
N GLY A 21 7.75 -2.62 -1.46
CA GLY A 21 8.59 -2.76 -0.28
C GLY A 21 7.85 -3.29 0.94
N ASP A 22 8.57 -3.40 2.05
CA ASP A 22 8.06 -3.96 3.30
C ASP A 22 7.13 -2.98 4.01
N ASN A 23 6.16 -3.50 4.78
CA ASN A 23 5.22 -2.72 5.60
C ASN A 23 4.44 -1.66 4.78
N VAL A 24 4.15 -1.92 3.51
CA VAL A 24 3.38 -1.00 2.65
C VAL A 24 1.88 -1.21 2.82
N PHE A 25 1.12 -0.12 2.90
CA PHE A 25 -0.34 -0.14 2.79
C PHE A 25 -0.80 0.33 1.42
N VAL A 26 -1.58 -0.50 0.73
CA VAL A 26 -2.26 -0.15 -0.52
C VAL A 26 -3.76 -0.06 -0.25
N GLY A 27 -4.33 1.14 -0.38
CA GLY A 27 -5.74 1.40 -0.09
C GLY A 27 -6.71 0.74 -1.08
N ALA A 28 -7.99 0.68 -0.70
CA ALA A 28 -9.02 0.03 -1.51
C ALA A 28 -9.15 0.69 -2.90
N GLY A 29 -9.32 -0.12 -3.95
CA GLY A 29 -9.45 0.36 -5.34
C GLY A 29 -8.20 1.03 -5.93
N THR A 30 -7.05 0.97 -5.24
CA THR A 30 -5.80 1.61 -5.68
C THR A 30 -5.18 0.86 -6.86
N VAL A 31 -4.68 1.58 -7.86
CA VAL A 31 -3.97 1.00 -9.01
C VAL A 31 -2.50 1.40 -8.97
N VAL A 32 -1.66 0.44 -8.58
CA VAL A 32 -0.21 0.62 -8.46
C VAL A 32 0.46 0.36 -9.81
N THR A 33 1.16 1.37 -10.31
CA THR A 33 1.84 1.36 -11.63
C THR A 33 3.34 1.65 -11.55
N LYS A 34 3.87 1.86 -10.35
CA LYS A 34 5.28 2.18 -10.06
C LYS A 34 5.70 1.53 -8.76
N ASP A 35 7.01 1.33 -8.60
CA ASP A 35 7.62 0.83 -7.36
C ASP A 35 7.19 1.66 -6.14
N VAL A 36 6.99 0.98 -5.02
CA VAL A 36 6.53 1.55 -3.75
C VAL A 36 7.55 1.22 -2.68
N ALA A 37 8.10 2.26 -2.05
CA ALA A 37 9.11 2.12 -1.01
C ALA A 37 8.53 1.60 0.31
N ASP A 38 9.41 1.05 1.17
CA ASP A 38 9.04 0.52 2.48
C ASP A 38 8.26 1.53 3.33
N GLY A 39 7.30 1.03 4.09
CA GLY A 39 6.46 1.83 5.00
C GLY A 39 5.51 2.81 4.31
N ALA A 40 5.47 2.86 2.97
CA ALA A 40 4.59 3.79 2.26
C ALA A 40 3.11 3.43 2.44
N VAL A 41 2.27 4.46 2.50
CA VAL A 41 0.82 4.34 2.37
C VAL A 41 0.44 4.96 1.04
N VAL A 42 -0.10 4.13 0.14
CA VAL A 42 -0.49 4.53 -1.21
C VAL A 42 -1.99 4.38 -1.44
N VAL A 43 -2.59 5.36 -2.12
CA VAL A 43 -4.00 5.35 -2.48
C VAL A 43 -4.24 5.87 -3.90
N GLY A 44 -5.37 5.51 -4.49
CA GLY A 44 -5.90 6.10 -5.72
C GLY A 44 -5.50 5.39 -7.03
N ASN A 45 -6.04 5.87 -8.14
CA ASN A 45 -5.76 5.37 -9.48
C ASN A 45 -5.40 6.55 -10.41
N PRO A 46 -4.12 6.71 -10.82
CA PRO A 46 -2.96 5.92 -10.42
C PRO A 46 -2.52 6.20 -8.96
N ALA A 47 -1.90 5.20 -8.32
CA ALA A 47 -1.47 5.26 -6.92
C ALA A 47 -0.57 6.47 -6.61
N ARG A 48 -0.76 7.08 -5.45
CA ARG A 48 0.08 8.16 -4.89
C ARG A 48 0.40 7.87 -3.44
N VAL A 49 1.65 8.13 -3.06
CA VAL A 49 2.09 8.08 -1.67
C VAL A 49 1.46 9.26 -0.93
N ILE A 50 0.77 8.99 0.17
CA ILE A 50 0.15 10.02 1.02
C ILE A 50 0.88 10.19 2.36
N ASN A 51 1.62 9.16 2.80
CA ASN A 51 2.52 9.20 3.97
C ASN A 51 3.41 7.94 3.99
N HIS A 52 4.26 7.81 5.01
CA HIS A 52 5.14 6.65 5.24
C HIS A 52 4.97 6.04 6.64
N ILE A 53 3.73 5.89 7.11
CA ILE A 53 3.47 5.36 8.46
C ILE A 53 3.38 3.83 8.54
N GLY A 54 3.41 3.14 7.41
CA GLY A 54 3.34 1.70 7.29
C GLY A 54 1.95 1.08 7.45
N ALA A 55 1.81 -0.16 6.98
CA ALA A 55 0.59 -0.96 7.06
C ALA A 55 0.15 -1.26 8.49
N GLU A 56 1.08 -1.59 9.37
CA GLU A 56 0.77 -1.88 10.79
C GLU A 56 0.07 -0.71 11.47
N LYS A 57 0.57 0.51 11.26
CA LYS A 57 -0.01 1.71 11.88
C LYS A 57 -1.38 2.03 11.28
N VAL A 58 -1.56 1.85 9.96
CA VAL A 58 -2.87 2.02 9.32
C VAL A 58 -3.89 1.01 9.87
N ALA A 59 -3.51 -0.27 10.02
CA ALA A 59 -4.36 -1.31 10.59
C ALA A 59 -4.78 -1.00 12.04
N TYR A 60 -3.87 -0.50 12.86
CA TYR A 60 -4.18 -0.08 14.24
C TYR A 60 -5.26 1.02 14.30
N TYR A 61 -5.20 2.02 13.42
CA TYR A 61 -6.19 3.09 13.40
C TYR A 61 -7.56 2.62 12.89
N ASN A 62 -7.60 1.68 11.94
CA ASN A 62 -8.86 1.16 11.40
C ASN A 62 -9.64 0.28 12.38
N GLN A 63 -9.01 -0.26 13.43
CA GLN A 63 -9.69 -1.05 14.46
C GLN A 63 -10.25 -0.20 15.61
N ARG A 64 -9.92 1.10 15.64
CA ARG A 64 -10.29 2.01 16.74
C ARG A 64 -11.58 2.79 16.46
N TYR A 65 -12.18 2.58 15.29
CA TYR A 65 -13.44 3.12 14.83
C TYR A 65 -14.27 1.99 14.22
#